data_AF-A0A2E9XH17-F1
#
_entry.id   AF-A0A2E9XH17-F1
#
_cell.length_a   1.000
_cell.length_b   1.000
_cell.length_c   1.000
_cell.angle_alpha   90.00
_cell.angle_beta   90.00
_cell.angle_gamma   90.00
#
_symmetry.space_group_name_H-M   'P 1'
#
loop_
_entity.id
_entity.type
_entity.pdbx_description
1 polymer ?
#
loop_
_entity_poly.entity_id
_entity_poly.type
_entity_poly.pdbx_seq_one_letter_code
_entity_poly.pdbx_strand_id
1 'polypeptide(L)' 'MLISIPDPEEALPGRHIAIEVNEKHFVNGNPIKGKFQENIQVADFAMGCFWGAERKYWELESVFSTAVGYMGG' A
#
# COMPACT_ATOMS: atom_id res chain seq x y z
N MET A 1 11.68 -9.51 -25.65
CA MET A 1 10.90 -10.48 -24.85
C MET A 1 10.12 -9.65 -23.84
N LEU A 2 8.81 -9.52 -24.02
CA LEU A 2 7.93 -8.76 -23.12
C LEU A 2 7.40 -9.74 -22.07
N ILE A 3 7.53 -9.39 -20.79
CA ILE A 3 6.89 -10.12 -19.69
C ILE A 3 5.43 -9.63 -19.65
N SER A 4 4.46 -10.54 -19.70
CA SER A 4 3.03 -10.25 -19.48
C SER A 4 2.60 -10.60 -18.06
N ILE A 5 1.43 -10.11 -17.66
CA ILE A 5 0.73 -10.56 -16.44
C ILE A 5 0.38 -12.05 -16.64
N PRO A 6 0.59 -12.93 -15.62
CA PRO A 6 0.23 -14.33 -15.70
C PRO A 6 -1.28 -14.53 -15.86
N ASP A 7 -1.67 -15.60 -16.54
CA ASP A 7 -3.07 -16.02 -16.55
C ASP A 7 -3.51 -16.49 -15.15
N PRO A 8 -4.82 -16.44 -14.81
CA PRO A 8 -5.31 -16.83 -13.48
C PRO A 8 -4.90 -18.25 -13.04
N GLU A 9 -4.69 -19.17 -13.98
CA GLU A 9 -4.27 -20.55 -13.72
C GLU A 9 -2.77 -20.68 -13.40
N GLU A 10 -1.96 -19.70 -13.82
CA GLU A 10 -0.51 -19.65 -13.62
C GLU A 10 -0.12 -18.79 -12.41
N ALA A 11 -1.06 -17.99 -11.89
CA ALA A 11 -0.86 -17.18 -10.70
C ALA A 11 -0.56 -18.07 -9.47
N LEU A 12 0.34 -17.61 -8.61
CA LEU A 12 0.63 -18.32 -7.36
C LEU A 12 -0.65 -18.40 -6.51
N PRO A 13 -0.93 -19.53 -5.85
CA PRO A 13 -2.19 -19.78 -5.13
C PRO A 13 -2.41 -18.87 -3.91
N GLY A 14 -1.44 -18.02 -3.56
CA GLY A 14 -1.54 -17.07 -2.46
C GLY A 14 -1.53 -17.73 -1.07
N ARG A 15 -2.12 -17.03 -0.10
CA ARG A 15 -2.26 -17.45 1.30
C ARG A 15 -3.54 -16.85 1.89
N HIS A 16 -4.14 -17.55 2.85
CA HIS A 16 -5.32 -17.06 3.57
C HIS A 16 -4.97 -16.16 4.77
N ILE A 17 -3.74 -16.25 5.27
CA ILE A 17 -3.27 -15.45 6.40
C ILE A 17 -2.72 -14.12 5.88
N ALA A 18 -3.31 -13.01 6.34
CA ALA A 18 -2.84 -11.68 6.02
C ALA A 18 -1.42 -11.43 6.58
N ILE A 19 -0.65 -10.59 5.90
CA ILE A 19 0.66 -10.16 6.41
C ILE A 19 0.41 -9.27 7.63
N GLU A 20 1.04 -9.60 8.75
CA GLU A 20 1.02 -8.75 9.93
C GLU A 20 1.87 -7.50 9.71
N VAL A 21 1.29 -6.36 10.09
CA VAL A 21 1.92 -5.03 10.00
C VAL A 21 1.65 -4.28 11.28
N ASN A 22 2.54 -3.36 11.62
CA ASN A 22 2.39 -2.46 12.76
C ASN A 22 1.09 -1.65 12.66
N GLU A 23 0.54 -1.21 13.79
CA GLU A 23 -0.67 -0.38 13.76
C GLU A 23 -0.36 1.09 13.47
N LYS A 24 0.84 1.53 13.83
CA LYS A 24 1.28 2.93 13.75
C LYS A 24 2.28 3.14 12.63
N HIS A 25 2.14 4.28 11.96
CA HIS A 25 3.02 4.73 10.90
C HIS A 25 4.37 5.10 11.49
N PHE A 26 5.44 4.61 10.88
CA PHE A 26 6.78 4.74 11.46
C PHE A 26 7.24 6.21 11.57
N VAL A 27 6.86 7.06 10.60
CA VAL A 27 7.35 8.45 10.54
C VAL A 27 6.56 9.40 11.44
N ASN A 28 5.23 9.27 11.50
CA ASN A 28 4.36 10.25 12.15
C ASN A 28 3.49 9.67 13.29
N GLY A 29 3.51 8.35 13.51
CA GLY A 29 2.77 7.68 14.58
C GLY A 29 1.26 7.54 14.36
N ASN A 30 0.70 8.06 13.26
CA ASN A 30 -0.71 7.92 12.92
C ASN A 30 -1.06 6.47 12.57
N PRO A 31 -2.34 6.05 12.67
CA PRO A 31 -2.74 4.71 12.25
C PRO A 31 -2.44 4.45 10.75
N ILE A 32 -1.94 3.27 10.39
CA ILE A 32 -1.71 2.88 8.97
C ILE A 32 -2.86 2.10 8.36
N LYS A 33 -3.74 1.53 9.19
CA LYS A 33 -4.90 0.73 8.78
C LYS A 33 -6.05 0.95 9.75
N GLY A 34 -7.28 0.75 9.27
CA GLY A 34 -8.49 0.83 10.08
C GLY A 34 -9.54 1.77 9.48
N LYS A 35 -10.59 2.06 10.26
CA LYS A 35 -11.59 3.05 9.88
C LYS A 35 -11.04 4.44 10.16
N PHE A 36 -10.59 5.12 9.10
CA PHE A 36 -10.19 6.52 9.19
C PHE A 36 -11.41 7.42 9.49
N GLN A 37 -11.16 8.62 10.02
CA GLN A 37 -12.21 9.61 10.25
C GLN A 37 -12.88 10.01 8.93
N GLU A 38 -14.14 10.45 8.97
CA GLU A 38 -14.94 10.72 7.76
C GLU A 38 -14.32 11.78 6.81
N ASN A 39 -13.48 12.67 7.34
CA ASN A 39 -12.80 13.70 6.57
C ASN A 39 -11.51 13.20 5.87
N ILE A 40 -11.14 11.93 6.02
CA ILE A 40 -9.95 11.34 5.39
C ILE A 40 -10.37 10.52 4.18
N GLN A 41 -9.79 10.84 3.03
CA GLN A 41 -9.95 10.07 1.80
C GLN A 41 -8.71 9.21 1.53
N VAL A 42 -8.92 8.08 0.85
CA VAL A 42 -7.85 7.14 0.46
C VAL A 42 -7.62 7.25 -1.04
N ALA A 43 -6.35 7.25 -1.45
CA ALA A 43 -5.93 7.25 -2.84
C ALA A 43 -4.78 6.25 -3.05
N ASP A 44 -4.90 5.44 -4.11
CA ASP A 44 -3.91 4.42 -4.47
C ASP A 44 -3.09 4.86 -5.69
N PHE A 45 -1.76 4.69 -5.63
CA PHE A 45 -0.84 5.04 -6.72
C PHE A 45 0.15 3.91 -7.00
N ALA A 46 0.34 3.55 -8.28
CA ALA A 46 1.32 2.56 -8.72
C ALA A 46 2.45 3.22 -9.51
N MET A 47 3.61 3.40 -8.87
CA MET A 47 4.72 4.24 -9.38
C MET A 47 6.07 3.50 -9.45
N GLY A 48 6.06 2.18 -9.62
CA GLY A 48 7.28 1.35 -9.59
C GLY A 48 7.65 0.91 -8.17
N CYS A 49 8.92 1.04 -7.78
CA CYS A 49 9.37 0.66 -6.43
C CYS A 49 8.69 1.53 -5.36
N PHE A 50 7.85 0.92 -4.53
CA PHE A 50 7.02 1.65 -3.58
C PHE A 50 7.82 2.35 -2.47
N TRP A 51 9.08 1.97 -2.19
CA TRP A 51 9.90 2.63 -1.17
C TRP A 51 10.13 4.10 -1.49
N GLY A 52 10.45 4.40 -2.74
CA GLY A 52 10.65 5.76 -3.20
C GLY A 52 9.33 6.52 -3.33
N ALA A 53 8.28 5.82 -3.78
CA ALA A 53 6.95 6.40 -3.97
C ALA A 53 6.32 6.81 -2.63
N GLU A 54 6.26 5.91 -1.65
CA GLU A 54 5.68 6.16 -0.33
C GLU A 54 6.35 7.33 0.38
N ARG A 55 7.69 7.40 0.31
CA ARG A 55 8.47 8.49 0.90
C ARG A 55 8.01 9.86 0.41
N LYS A 56 7.68 9.99 -0.88
CA LYS A 56 7.24 11.27 -1.43
C LYS A 56 5.89 11.73 -0.89
N TYR A 57 5.04 10.82 -0.45
CA TYR A 57 3.73 11.17 0.09
C TYR A 57 3.78 11.44 1.60
N TRP A 58 4.55 10.69 2.40
CA TRP A 58 4.62 10.96 3.84
C TRP A 58 5.30 12.30 4.18
N GLU A 59 6.05 12.88 3.24
CA GLU A 59 6.70 14.20 3.37
C GLU A 59 5.71 15.36 3.17
N LEU A 60 4.49 15.09 2.67
CA LEU A 60 3.47 16.11 2.40
C LEU A 60 2.66 16.43 3.66
N GLU A 61 2.54 17.70 4.01
CA GLU A 61 1.86 18.15 5.24
C GLU A 61 0.38 17.73 5.31
N SER A 62 -0.31 17.61 4.18
CA SER A 62 -1.73 17.23 4.13
C SER A 62 -1.97 15.72 4.12
N VAL A 63 -0.91 14.90 4.10
CA VAL A 63 -1.05 13.44 4.10
C VAL A 63 -1.08 12.93 5.53
N PHE A 64 -2.21 12.31 5.90
CA PHE A 64 -2.42 11.78 7.24
C PHE A 64 -1.51 10.58 7.55
N SER A 65 -1.45 9.61 6.65
CA SER A 65 -0.67 8.38 6.80
C SER A 65 -0.45 7.76 5.42
N THR A 66 0.59 6.95 5.27
CA THR A 66 0.84 6.17 4.05
C THR A 66 0.99 4.69 4.41
N ALA A 67 0.70 3.83 3.44
CA ALA A 67 0.99 2.41 3.50
C ALA A 67 1.27 1.91 2.08
N VAL A 68 1.98 0.78 1.97
CA VAL A 68 2.32 0.15 0.70
C VAL A 68 1.86 -1.30 0.66
N GLY A 69 1.59 -1.79 -0.55
CA GLY A 69 1.14 -3.15 -0.77
C GLY A 69 1.13 -3.51 -2.25
N TYR A 70 0.46 -4.60 -2.56
CA TYR A 70 0.28 -5.11 -3.92
C TYR A 70 -1.21 -5.12 -4.27
N MET A 71 -1.53 -4.69 -5.49
CA MET A 71 -2.89 -4.66 -6.06
C MET A 71 -2.79 -4.92 -7.57
N GLY A 72 -3.86 -5.42 -8.18
CA GLY A 72 -3.96 -5.58 -9.64
C GLY A 72 -3.34 -6.86 -10.18
N GLY A 73 -3.06 -7.83 -9.31
CA GLY A 73 -2.87 -9.22 -9.69
C GLY A 73 -4.18 -10.01 -9.67
#